data_AF-X1K2A2-F1
#
_entry.id   AF-X1K2A2-F1
#
_cell.length_a   1.000
_cell.length_b   1.000
_cell.length_c   1.000
_cell.angle_alpha   90.00
_cell.angle_beta   90.00
_cell.angle_gamma   90.00
#
_symmetry.space_group_name_H-M   'P 1'
#
loop_
_entity.id
_entity.type
_entity.pdbx_description
1 polymer ?
#
loop_
_entity_poly.entity_id
_entity_poly.type
_entity_poly.pdbx_seq_one_letter_code
_entity_poly.pdbx_strand_id
1 'polypeptide(L)'
;MTEISSKEKYKHLSKLERMILQCISCGDCREATDFSSDPPKWGVCVARDHTPGFEPFFGRGKMQIIRSLWQDKLELSKDMAEVIYQCPTCNACSEACFYDIDNASFYEALRAELVDAGYALDGHNEMNQAMIDLLNPYKRDRKQKNDWLQKLDFKIKDASSEKAD
;
A
#
# COMPACT_ATOMS: atom_id res chain seq x y z
N MET A 1 -10.38 -25.90 -17.57
CA MET A 1 -9.68 -24.97 -16.66
C MET A 1 -8.36 -24.67 -17.31
N THR A 2 -8.24 -23.51 -17.96
CA THR A 2 -7.01 -23.05 -18.59
C THR A 2 -5.90 -23.05 -17.53
N GLU A 3 -4.74 -23.62 -17.87
CA GLU A 3 -3.56 -23.58 -17.01
C GLU A 3 -3.31 -22.12 -16.60
N ILE A 4 -3.22 -21.87 -15.30
CA ILE A 4 -3.18 -20.52 -14.73
C ILE A 4 -1.78 -19.93 -15.01
N SER A 5 -1.59 -19.35 -16.19
CA SER A 5 -0.36 -18.60 -16.56
C SER A 5 -0.16 -17.36 -15.66
N SER A 6 -1.19 -16.97 -14.91
CA SER A 6 -1.18 -15.81 -14.01
C SER A 6 -0.06 -15.85 -12.96
N LYS A 7 0.37 -17.05 -12.54
CA LYS A 7 1.49 -17.19 -11.59
C LYS A 7 2.82 -16.72 -12.16
N GLU A 8 3.04 -16.98 -13.44
CA GLU A 8 4.24 -16.57 -14.17
C GLU A 8 4.14 -15.10 -14.58
N LYS A 9 2.92 -14.65 -14.95
CA LYS A 9 2.65 -13.28 -15.37
C LYS A 9 2.77 -12.26 -14.22
N TYR A 10 2.30 -12.59 -13.02
CA TYR A 10 2.26 -11.65 -11.88
C TYR A 10 3.10 -12.18 -10.69
N LYS A 11 4.37 -11.78 -10.67
CA LYS A 11 5.40 -12.28 -9.74
C LYS A 11 5.10 -11.95 -8.27
N HIS A 12 4.56 -10.77 -7.98
CA HIS A 12 4.27 -10.30 -6.64
C HIS A 12 2.89 -10.75 -6.18
N LEU A 13 1.87 -10.69 -7.06
CA LEU A 13 0.52 -11.15 -6.73
C LEU A 13 0.45 -12.66 -6.52
N SER A 14 1.28 -13.44 -7.22
CA SER A 14 1.29 -14.91 -7.07
C SER A 14 1.62 -15.38 -5.65
N LYS A 15 2.35 -14.57 -4.87
CA LYS A 15 2.63 -14.83 -3.45
C LYS A 15 1.38 -14.78 -2.57
N LEU A 16 0.29 -14.18 -3.06
CA LEU A 16 -0.95 -13.92 -2.34
C LEU A 16 -2.14 -14.70 -2.92
N GLU A 17 -1.91 -15.64 -3.84
CA GLU A 17 -2.94 -16.41 -4.56
C GLU A 17 -4.06 -16.91 -3.64
N ARG A 18 -3.70 -17.56 -2.53
CA ARG A 18 -4.68 -18.11 -1.59
C ARG A 18 -5.65 -17.05 -1.09
N MET A 19 -5.13 -15.88 -0.70
CA MET A 19 -5.95 -14.77 -0.19
C MET A 19 -6.77 -14.12 -1.31
N ILE A 20 -6.22 -14.01 -2.53
CA ILE A 20 -6.96 -13.51 -3.71
C ILE A 20 -8.19 -14.37 -3.97
N LEU A 21 -8.06 -15.70 -3.86
CA LEU A 21 -9.16 -16.65 -4.07
C LEU A 21 -10.14 -16.71 -2.88
N GLN A 22 -9.71 -16.31 -1.67
CA GLN A 22 -10.53 -16.30 -0.46
C GLN A 22 -11.52 -15.13 -0.41
N CYS A 23 -11.17 -13.98 -1.01
CA CYS A 23 -12.02 -12.79 -0.94
C CYS A 23 -13.40 -13.01 -1.58
N ILE A 24 -14.46 -12.90 -0.78
CA ILE A 24 -15.86 -13.04 -1.24
C ILE A 24 -16.48 -11.73 -1.74
N SER A 25 -15.73 -10.63 -1.74
CA SER A 25 -16.18 -9.32 -2.24
C SER A 25 -17.38 -8.71 -1.48
N CYS A 26 -17.49 -8.98 -0.17
CA CYS A 26 -18.59 -8.48 0.69
C CYS A 26 -18.65 -6.94 0.77
N GLY A 27 -17.50 -6.27 0.78
CA GLY A 27 -17.41 -4.81 0.82
C GLY A 27 -17.21 -4.20 2.22
N ASP A 28 -16.98 -5.00 3.26
CA ASP A 28 -16.72 -4.50 4.62
C ASP A 28 -15.48 -3.61 4.67
N CYS A 29 -14.48 -3.88 3.83
CA CYS A 29 -13.30 -3.05 3.62
C CYS A 29 -13.62 -1.61 3.16
N ARG A 30 -14.87 -1.32 2.82
CA ARG A 30 -15.41 0.00 2.45
C ARG A 30 -16.46 0.46 3.47
N GLU A 31 -17.42 -0.40 3.80
CA GLU A 31 -18.69 -0.02 4.44
C GLU A 31 -18.86 -0.43 5.90
N ALA A 32 -17.92 -1.18 6.50
CA ALA A 32 -18.15 -1.68 7.86
C ALA A 32 -18.47 -0.53 8.84
N THR A 33 -19.60 -0.65 9.51
CA THR A 33 -20.08 0.30 10.53
C THR A 33 -20.31 -0.44 11.84
N ASP A 34 -19.96 0.19 12.96
CA ASP A 34 -20.21 -0.35 14.29
C ASP A 34 -20.60 0.79 15.23
N PHE A 35 -21.91 0.94 15.43
CA PHE A 35 -22.47 1.95 16.33
C PHE A 35 -22.28 1.60 17.81
N SER A 36 -21.90 0.36 18.12
CA SER A 36 -21.67 -0.10 19.50
C SER A 36 -20.23 0.12 19.98
N SER A 37 -19.31 0.38 19.04
CA SER A 37 -17.93 0.74 19.34
C SER A 37 -17.77 2.15 19.92
N ASP A 38 -16.69 2.39 20.66
CA ASP A 38 -16.33 3.69 21.23
C ASP A 38 -14.91 4.08 20.78
N PRO A 39 -14.74 5.08 19.88
CA PRO A 39 -15.81 5.83 19.22
C PRO A 39 -16.55 4.98 18.15
N PRO A 40 -17.81 5.32 17.81
CA PRO A 40 -18.56 4.65 16.76
C PRO A 40 -17.83 4.68 15.40
N LYS A 41 -17.86 3.56 14.68
CA LYS A 41 -17.22 3.42 13.37
C LYS A 41 -18.23 3.63 12.24
N TRP A 42 -17.87 4.47 11.27
CA TRP A 42 -18.71 4.85 10.13
C TRP A 42 -17.95 4.68 8.81
N GLY A 43 -17.83 3.44 8.35
CA GLY A 43 -17.05 3.11 7.17
C GLY A 43 -15.56 2.92 7.46
N VAL A 44 -14.83 2.49 6.44
CA VAL A 44 -13.44 2.03 6.60
C VAL A 44 -12.47 2.74 5.67
N CYS A 45 -12.82 2.86 4.38
CA CYS A 45 -11.87 3.32 3.37
C CYS A 45 -11.91 4.84 3.19
N VAL A 46 -10.90 5.54 3.68
CA VAL A 46 -10.75 7.01 3.51
C VAL A 46 -10.72 7.47 2.04
N ALA A 47 -10.26 6.60 1.13
CA ALA A 47 -10.24 6.93 -0.30
C ALA A 47 -11.66 7.06 -0.87
N ARG A 48 -12.67 6.41 -0.29
CA ARG A 48 -14.06 6.55 -0.73
C ARG A 48 -14.54 8.00 -0.68
N ASP A 49 -14.23 8.71 0.41
CA ASP A 49 -14.79 10.03 0.70
C ASP A 49 -13.95 11.17 0.10
N HIS A 50 -12.70 10.87 -0.30
CA HIS A 50 -11.74 11.85 -0.80
C HIS A 50 -11.29 11.60 -2.26
N THR A 51 -11.98 10.73 -2.98
CA THR A 51 -11.80 10.49 -4.43
C THR A 51 -13.14 10.67 -5.15
N PRO A 52 -13.23 10.51 -6.48
CA PRO A 52 -14.52 10.59 -7.21
C PRO A 52 -15.59 9.58 -6.76
N GLY A 53 -15.30 8.67 -5.82
CA GLY A 53 -16.30 7.78 -5.22
C GLY A 53 -16.71 6.58 -6.08
N PHE A 54 -16.06 6.38 -7.23
CA PHE A 54 -16.27 5.19 -8.06
C PHE A 54 -15.55 3.96 -7.50
N GLU A 55 -16.08 2.78 -7.80
CA GLU A 55 -15.63 1.49 -7.27
C GLU A 55 -14.09 1.28 -7.32
N PRO A 56 -13.38 1.59 -8.42
CA PRO A 56 -11.93 1.35 -8.52
C PRO A 56 -11.08 2.05 -7.44
N PHE A 57 -11.56 3.15 -6.85
CA PHE A 57 -10.77 3.98 -5.96
C PHE A 57 -10.68 3.47 -4.52
N PHE A 58 -11.49 2.49 -4.11
CA PHE A 58 -11.51 1.96 -2.74
C PHE A 58 -11.41 0.43 -2.70
N GLY A 59 -11.29 -0.12 -1.49
CA GLY A 59 -10.77 -1.48 -1.26
C GLY A 59 -11.46 -2.58 -2.08
N ARG A 60 -12.80 -2.61 -2.09
CA ARG A 60 -13.55 -3.63 -2.85
C ARG A 60 -13.26 -3.60 -4.35
N GLY A 61 -13.27 -2.44 -4.98
CA GLY A 61 -13.00 -2.33 -6.42
C GLY A 61 -11.56 -2.60 -6.78
N LYS A 62 -10.60 -2.17 -5.94
CA LYS A 62 -9.19 -2.55 -6.08
C LYS A 62 -9.02 -4.07 -6.04
N MET A 63 -9.77 -4.75 -5.18
CA MET A 63 -9.77 -6.21 -5.14
C MET A 63 -10.41 -6.84 -6.39
N GLN A 64 -11.44 -6.23 -6.98
CA GLN A 64 -11.96 -6.68 -8.29
C GLN A 64 -10.97 -6.50 -9.43
N ILE A 65 -10.19 -5.42 -9.42
CA ILE A 65 -9.10 -5.19 -10.39
C ILE A 65 -8.09 -6.34 -10.27
N ILE A 66 -7.62 -6.64 -9.06
CA ILE A 66 -6.64 -7.70 -8.80
C ILE A 66 -7.17 -9.06 -9.23
N ARG A 67 -8.44 -9.37 -8.93
CA ARG A 67 -9.06 -10.62 -9.36
C ARG A 67 -9.21 -10.69 -10.89
N SER A 68 -9.49 -9.58 -11.55
CA SER A 68 -9.62 -9.52 -13.01
C SER A 68 -8.26 -9.69 -13.70
N LEU A 69 -7.19 -9.09 -13.15
CA LEU A 69 -5.81 -9.34 -13.58
C LEU A 69 -5.47 -10.83 -13.40
N TRP A 70 -5.76 -11.40 -12.22
CA TRP A 70 -5.49 -12.81 -11.92
C TRP A 70 -6.23 -13.78 -12.84
N GLN A 71 -7.41 -13.39 -13.33
CA GLN A 71 -8.22 -14.15 -14.28
C GLN A 71 -7.90 -13.84 -15.75
N ASP A 72 -6.86 -13.05 -16.01
CA ASP A 72 -6.44 -12.64 -17.36
C ASP A 72 -7.55 -11.92 -18.16
N LYS A 73 -8.42 -11.18 -17.44
CA LYS A 73 -9.51 -10.36 -18.01
C LYS A 73 -9.16 -8.89 -18.14
N LEU A 74 -8.05 -8.49 -17.53
CA LEU A 74 -7.56 -7.12 -17.50
C LEU A 74 -6.04 -7.15 -17.62
N GLU A 75 -5.50 -6.14 -18.26
CA GLU A 75 -4.06 -5.92 -18.40
C GLU A 75 -3.61 -4.76 -17.53
N LEU A 76 -2.33 -4.77 -17.13
CA LEU A 76 -1.73 -3.65 -16.43
C LEU A 76 -1.70 -2.42 -17.35
N SER A 77 -2.09 -1.26 -16.81
CA SER A 77 -2.14 -0.02 -17.57
C SER A 77 -1.75 1.18 -16.70
N LYS A 78 -1.40 2.29 -17.37
CA LYS A 78 -1.11 3.56 -16.72
C LYS A 78 -2.33 4.09 -15.94
N ASP A 79 -3.51 4.07 -16.54
CA ASP A 79 -4.75 4.54 -15.90
C ASP A 79 -5.08 3.74 -14.63
N MET A 80 -4.83 2.43 -14.65
CA MET A 80 -4.93 1.60 -13.45
C MET A 80 -3.94 2.07 -12.38
N ALA A 81 -2.71 2.36 -12.76
CA ALA A 81 -1.68 2.84 -11.84
C ALA A 81 -2.13 4.14 -11.15
N GLU A 82 -2.67 5.10 -11.89
CA GLU A 82 -3.18 6.37 -11.37
C GLU A 82 -4.29 6.19 -10.33
N VAL A 83 -5.09 5.12 -10.42
CA VAL A 83 -6.10 4.76 -9.43
C VAL A 83 -5.49 4.04 -8.22
N ILE A 84 -4.65 3.03 -8.45
CA ILE A 84 -4.06 2.21 -7.39
C ILE A 84 -3.13 3.02 -6.50
N TYR A 85 -2.40 3.98 -7.06
CA TYR A 85 -1.51 4.84 -6.30
C TYR A 85 -2.21 5.81 -5.34
N GLN A 86 -3.53 6.04 -5.49
CA GLN A 86 -4.30 6.84 -4.52
C GLN A 86 -4.57 6.13 -3.20
N CYS A 87 -4.28 4.83 -3.08
CA CYS A 87 -4.36 4.15 -1.79
C CYS A 87 -3.26 4.65 -0.83
N PRO A 88 -3.56 5.10 0.39
CA PRO A 88 -2.52 5.45 1.34
C PRO A 88 -1.87 4.22 2.00
N THR A 89 -2.31 3.00 1.65
CA THR A 89 -1.89 1.73 2.29
C THR A 89 -1.97 1.79 3.82
N CYS A 90 -3.01 2.46 4.35
CA CYS A 90 -3.21 2.69 5.80
C CYS A 90 -3.66 1.45 6.59
N ASN A 91 -3.80 0.28 5.94
CA ASN A 91 -4.21 -1.00 6.51
C ASN A 91 -5.60 -1.11 7.15
N ALA A 92 -6.40 -0.03 7.21
CA ALA A 92 -7.75 -0.07 7.82
C ALA A 92 -8.69 -1.16 7.25
N CYS A 93 -8.57 -1.44 5.94
CA CYS A 93 -9.34 -2.49 5.28
C CYS A 93 -8.96 -3.91 5.70
N SER A 94 -7.70 -4.15 6.07
CA SER A 94 -7.24 -5.45 6.58
C SER A 94 -7.80 -5.67 7.98
N GLU A 95 -7.71 -4.65 8.85
CA GLU A 95 -8.24 -4.70 10.23
C GLU A 95 -9.77 -4.93 10.27
N ALA A 96 -10.49 -4.41 9.28
CA ALA A 96 -11.94 -4.59 9.18
C ALA A 96 -12.36 -5.92 8.52
N CYS A 97 -11.43 -6.69 7.95
CA CYS A 97 -11.78 -7.87 7.17
C CYS A 97 -12.11 -9.06 8.07
N PHE A 98 -13.37 -9.49 8.08
CA PHE A 98 -13.81 -10.68 8.84
C PHE A 98 -13.13 -11.99 8.42
N TYR A 99 -12.51 -12.02 7.23
CA TYR A 99 -11.82 -13.19 6.70
C TYR A 99 -10.31 -13.17 6.95
N ASP A 100 -9.81 -12.23 7.77
CA ASP A 100 -8.40 -12.04 8.11
C ASP A 100 -7.50 -11.89 6.87
N ILE A 101 -8.01 -11.22 5.85
CA ILE A 101 -7.28 -10.95 4.63
C ILE A 101 -6.45 -9.67 4.80
N ASP A 102 -5.14 -9.77 4.60
CA ASP A 102 -4.26 -8.62 4.50
C ASP A 102 -4.47 -7.91 3.14
N ASN A 103 -5.48 -7.04 3.11
CA ASN A 103 -5.88 -6.31 1.91
C ASN A 103 -4.79 -5.31 1.46
N ALA A 104 -4.02 -4.74 2.39
CA ALA A 104 -2.95 -3.81 2.06
C ALA A 104 -1.85 -4.49 1.23
N SER A 105 -1.47 -5.72 1.59
CA SER A 105 -0.48 -6.50 0.85
C SER A 105 -0.84 -6.70 -0.62
N PHE A 106 -2.14 -6.83 -0.96
CA PHE A 106 -2.58 -6.93 -2.34
C PHE A 106 -2.30 -5.67 -3.14
N TYR A 107 -2.56 -4.50 -2.55
CA TYR A 107 -2.36 -3.23 -3.23
C TYR A 107 -0.87 -2.93 -3.39
N GLU A 108 -0.05 -3.27 -2.39
CA GLU A 108 1.41 -3.18 -2.48
C GLU A 108 1.98 -4.13 -3.53
N ALA A 109 1.49 -5.37 -3.59
CA ALA A 109 1.87 -6.32 -4.62
C ALA A 109 1.48 -5.81 -6.02
N LEU A 110 0.26 -5.31 -6.21
CA LEU A 110 -0.16 -4.72 -7.50
C LEU A 110 0.68 -3.49 -7.86
N ARG A 111 1.07 -2.65 -6.90
CA ARG A 111 2.00 -1.54 -7.14
C ARG A 111 3.35 -2.03 -7.63
N ALA A 112 3.86 -3.12 -7.08
CA ALA A 112 5.11 -3.71 -7.53
C ALA A 112 5.00 -4.25 -8.96
N GLU A 113 3.88 -4.90 -9.33
CA GLU A 113 3.63 -5.30 -10.73
C GLU A 113 3.61 -4.08 -11.68
N LEU A 114 2.93 -3.00 -11.27
CA LEU A 114 2.85 -1.77 -12.06
C LEU A 114 4.21 -1.09 -12.24
N VAL A 115 5.05 -1.10 -11.20
CA VAL A 115 6.44 -0.59 -11.28
C VAL A 115 7.26 -1.43 -12.25
N ASP A 116 7.21 -2.77 -12.13
CA ASP A 116 7.93 -3.69 -13.02
C ASP A 116 7.45 -3.55 -14.49
N ALA A 117 6.18 -3.19 -14.70
CA ALA A 117 5.60 -2.91 -16.01
C ALA A 117 5.91 -1.50 -16.57
N GLY A 118 6.67 -0.68 -15.86
CA GLY A 118 7.06 0.66 -16.30
C GLY A 118 6.03 1.77 -16.00
N TYR A 119 5.04 1.50 -15.14
CA TYR A 119 4.02 2.46 -14.72
C TYR A 119 4.32 3.06 -13.34
N ALA A 120 5.59 3.18 -12.95
CA ALA A 120 5.98 3.81 -11.69
C ALA A 120 5.59 5.31 -11.65
N LEU A 121 5.47 5.86 -10.44
CA LEU A 121 5.24 7.29 -10.24
C LEU A 121 6.53 8.10 -10.48
N ASP A 122 6.47 9.06 -11.40
CA ASP A 122 7.61 9.94 -11.72
C ASP A 122 8.16 10.67 -10.48
N GLY A 123 7.28 11.07 -9.56
CA GLY A 123 7.65 11.75 -8.32
C GLY A 123 8.52 10.91 -7.38
N HIS A 124 8.55 9.58 -7.53
CA HIS A 124 9.40 8.71 -6.72
C HIS A 124 10.83 8.57 -7.30
N ASN A 125 11.06 8.91 -8.57
CA ASN A 125 12.38 8.73 -9.20
C ASN A 125 13.47 9.49 -8.45
N GLU A 126 13.23 10.77 -8.17
CA GLU A 126 14.20 11.61 -7.47
C GLU A 126 14.43 11.17 -6.02
N MET A 127 13.37 10.72 -5.36
CA MET A 127 13.43 10.22 -3.98
C MET A 127 14.24 8.93 -3.90
N ASN A 128 14.03 8.00 -4.84
CA ASN A 128 14.76 6.75 -4.93
C ASN A 128 16.24 6.98 -5.23
N GLN A 129 16.57 7.89 -6.14
CA GLN A 129 17.95 8.27 -6.42
C GLN A 129 18.62 8.88 -5.18
N ALA A 130 17.94 9.79 -4.47
CA ALA A 130 18.45 10.38 -3.24
C ALA A 130 18.68 9.34 -2.13
N MET A 131 17.84 8.30 -2.05
CA MET A 131 18.06 7.18 -1.15
C MET A 131 19.35 6.42 -1.45
N ILE A 132 19.70 6.21 -2.71
CA ILE A 132 20.94 5.52 -3.11
C ILE A 132 22.16 6.40 -2.81
N ASP A 133 22.10 7.67 -3.22
CA ASP A 133 23.26 8.56 -3.20
C ASP A 133 23.54 9.15 -1.81
N LEU A 134 22.48 9.46 -1.05
CA LEU A 134 22.56 10.21 0.20
C LEU A 134 22.11 9.41 1.42
N LEU A 135 21.55 8.21 1.23
CA LEU A 135 20.86 7.45 2.28
C LEU A 135 19.77 8.31 2.97
N ASN A 136 19.13 9.18 2.20
CA ASN A 136 18.12 10.13 2.66
C ASN A 136 17.13 10.47 1.54
N PRO A 137 15.82 10.24 1.72
CA PRO A 137 14.83 10.46 0.65
C PRO A 137 14.56 11.94 0.38
N TYR A 138 14.97 12.84 1.29
CA TYR A 138 14.68 14.28 1.24
C TYR A 138 15.78 15.11 0.57
N LYS A 139 16.70 14.47 -0.19
CA LYS A 139 17.82 15.14 -0.87
C LYS A 139 18.72 15.96 0.07
N ARG A 140 18.91 15.50 1.31
CA ARG A 140 19.81 16.14 2.29
C ARG A 140 21.00 15.26 2.58
N ASP A 141 22.16 15.89 2.81
CA ASP A 141 23.37 15.17 3.20
C ASP A 141 23.14 14.39 4.50
N ARG A 142 23.54 13.12 4.51
CA ARG A 142 23.48 12.24 5.68
C ARG A 142 24.09 12.88 6.94
N LYS A 143 25.13 13.72 6.80
CA LYS A 143 25.81 14.39 7.91
C LYS A 143 24.88 15.33 8.69
N GLN A 144 23.86 15.91 8.04
CA GLN A 144 22.90 16.83 8.66
C GLN A 144 21.87 16.12 9.55
N LYS A 145 21.82 14.77 9.52
CA LYS A 145 20.81 13.98 10.26
C LYS A 145 20.84 14.26 11.77
N ASN A 146 22.00 14.66 12.30
CA ASN A 146 22.20 14.90 13.73
C ASN A 146 22.09 16.38 14.13
N ASP A 147 21.88 17.31 13.18
CA ASP A 147 21.88 18.76 13.46
C ASP A 147 20.77 19.17 14.45
N TRP A 148 19.65 18.44 14.46
CA TRP A 148 18.54 18.71 15.39
C TRP A 148 18.95 18.50 16.85
N LEU A 149 19.96 17.67 17.14
CA LEU A 149 20.48 17.45 18.51
C LEU A 149 21.04 18.73 19.12
N GLN A 150 21.58 19.65 18.31
CA GLN A 150 22.13 20.92 18.76
C GLN A 150 21.06 21.86 19.33
N LYS A 151 19.78 21.60 19.02
CA LYS A 151 18.64 22.42 19.46
C LYS A 151 17.99 21.91 20.74
N LEU A 152 18.50 20.82 21.30
CA LEU A 152 17.99 20.25 22.53
C LEU A 152 18.71 20.84 23.73
N ASP A 153 17.97 21.01 24.82
CA ASP A 153 18.44 21.53 26.11
C ASP A 153 18.89 20.42 27.06
N PHE A 154 18.91 19.16 26.61
CA PHE A 154 19.35 18.00 27.37
C PHE A 154 20.41 17.18 26.63
N LYS A 155 21.27 16.50 27.39
CA LYS A 155 22.32 15.64 26.85
C LYS A 155 21.71 14.33 26.33
N ILE A 156 21.97 14.01 25.06
CA ILE A 156 21.62 12.73 24.46
C ILE A 156 22.83 11.80 24.49
N LYS A 157 22.61 10.55 24.92
CA LYS A 157 23.59 9.46 24.81
C LYS A 157 23.64 8.94 23.39
N ASP A 158 24.83 8.63 22.90
CA ASP A 158 24.99 7.96 21.61
C ASP A 158 24.81 6.45 21.78
N ALA A 159 23.68 5.91 21.32
CA ALA A 159 23.35 4.49 21.43
C ALA A 159 24.33 3.55 20.70
N SER A 160 25.22 4.07 19.86
CA SER A 160 26.28 3.27 19.21
C SER A 160 27.51 3.07 20.09
N SER A 161 27.72 3.93 21.09
CA SER A 161 28.91 3.93 21.96
C SER A 161 28.57 3.77 23.44
N GLU A 162 27.37 4.16 23.86
CA GLU A 162 26.88 4.07 25.23
C GLU A 162 25.60 3.24 25.27
N LYS A 163 25.38 2.52 26.37
CA LYS A 163 24.14 1.78 26.59
C LYS A 163 22.97 2.78 26.72
N ALA A 164 22.05 2.74 25.77
CA ALA A 164 20.73 3.35 25.89
C ALA A 164 19.82 2.37 26.63
N ASP A 165 19.29 2.80 27.78
CA ASP A 165 18.33 2.02 28.59
C ASP A 165 16.91 2.18 28.03
#